data_AF-A0A9D5KI38-F1
#
_entry.id   AF-A0A9D5KI38-F1
#
_cell.length_a   1.000
_cell.length_b   1.000
_cell.length_c   1.000
_cell.angle_alpha   90.00
_cell.angle_beta   90.00
_cell.angle_gamma   90.00
#
_symmetry.space_group_name_H-M   'P 1'
#
loop_
_entity.id
_entity.type
_entity.pdbx_description
1 polymer ?
#
loop_
_entity_poly.entity_id
_entity_poly.type
_entity_poly.pdbx_seq_one_letter_code
_entity_poly.pdbx_strand_id
1 'polypeptide(L)'
;MNKLLLLIMLGACVIRADQIHSQNRKANRLYRDGNYEEALELYSDALVEAPDEKRLSMNRGSALYKLGQYDKAEENYRAAETVEDKEVRADLHYNLGNALFRQGEQLAAAGNPAATQKYQAASESYIRTLDLRPNDMDAKYNLQLAHRRIEELKKQQQNQENQQNNQDKKDRNQQQQDQKQQEQKGEDEKKNQEQDTQNQESGRDQQKKQDRGEDEPQPQPRSRRAKEDMQKKQAERLLEQYADDADDLNKPRKKARALGAARPEKDW
;
A
#
# COMPACT_ATOMS: atom_id res chain seq x y z
N MET A 1 39.79 -24.39 -38.45
CA MET A 1 38.62 -24.84 -37.64
C MET A 1 38.02 -23.73 -36.79
N ASN A 2 38.79 -22.80 -36.19
CA ASN A 2 38.22 -21.73 -35.34
C ASN A 2 37.30 -20.72 -36.05
N LYS A 3 37.51 -20.41 -37.34
CA LYS A 3 36.63 -19.48 -38.09
C LYS A 3 35.25 -20.07 -38.41
N LEU A 4 35.15 -21.39 -38.58
CA LEU A 4 33.90 -22.09 -38.89
C LEU A 4 33.03 -22.24 -37.63
N LEU A 5 33.65 -22.49 -36.49
CA LEU A 5 32.98 -22.51 -35.17
C LEU A 5 32.45 -21.13 -34.76
N LEU A 6 33.18 -20.06 -35.07
CA LEU A 6 32.75 -18.68 -34.82
C LEU A 6 31.56 -18.26 -35.70
N LEU A 7 31.54 -18.69 -36.96
CA LEU A 7 30.41 -18.47 -37.89
C LEU A 7 29.14 -19.24 -37.48
N ILE A 8 29.28 -20.47 -36.97
CA ILE A 8 28.15 -21.27 -36.48
C ILE A 8 27.60 -20.69 -35.17
N MET A 9 28.46 -20.20 -34.26
CA MET A 9 28.02 -19.52 -33.02
C MET A 9 27.34 -18.17 -33.30
N LEU A 10 27.83 -17.38 -34.27
CA LEU A 10 27.18 -16.13 -34.70
C LEU A 10 25.81 -16.41 -35.36
N GLY A 11 25.70 -17.41 -36.23
CA GLY A 11 24.43 -17.78 -36.87
C GLY A 11 23.37 -18.29 -35.89
N ALA A 12 23.77 -19.08 -34.89
CA ALA A 12 22.87 -19.59 -33.86
C ALA A 12 22.42 -18.53 -32.83
N CYS A 13 23.15 -17.41 -32.72
CA CYS A 13 22.77 -16.27 -31.87
C CYS A 13 21.72 -15.37 -32.58
N VAL A 14 21.91 -15.09 -33.87
CA VAL A 14 20.99 -14.25 -34.67
C VAL A 14 19.60 -14.88 -34.79
N ILE A 15 19.51 -16.19 -35.03
CA ILE A 15 18.22 -16.90 -35.15
C ILE A 15 17.42 -16.87 -33.84
N ARG A 16 18.10 -16.92 -32.68
CA ARG A 16 17.45 -16.88 -31.36
C ARG A 16 16.90 -15.50 -31.03
N ALA A 17 17.64 -14.43 -31.32
CA ALA A 17 17.17 -13.06 -31.12
C ALA A 17 15.93 -12.75 -31.97
N ASP A 18 15.91 -13.16 -33.24
CA ASP A 18 14.75 -12.97 -34.12
C ASP A 18 13.49 -13.70 -33.61
N GLN A 19 13.66 -14.90 -33.06
CA GLN A 19 12.57 -15.67 -32.50
C GLN A 19 11.97 -15.00 -31.25
N ILE A 20 12.81 -14.51 -30.32
CA ILE A 20 12.37 -13.78 -29.13
C ILE A 20 11.61 -12.51 -29.52
N HIS A 21 12.13 -11.74 -30.48
CA HIS A 21 11.44 -10.55 -30.97
C HIS A 21 10.10 -10.87 -31.64
N SER A 22 10.01 -11.98 -32.37
CA SER A 22 8.77 -12.45 -32.98
C SER A 22 7.74 -12.87 -31.94
N GLN A 23 8.16 -13.62 -30.91
CA GLN A 23 7.31 -14.04 -29.79
C GLN A 23 6.79 -12.82 -29.02
N ASN A 24 7.67 -11.85 -28.71
CA ASN A 24 7.28 -10.59 -28.08
C ASN A 24 6.19 -9.88 -28.90
N ARG A 25 6.42 -9.63 -30.21
CA ARG A 25 5.41 -8.98 -31.06
C ARG A 25 4.07 -9.71 -31.09
N LYS A 26 4.07 -11.06 -31.05
CA LYS A 26 2.85 -11.86 -30.98
C LYS A 26 2.16 -11.69 -29.63
N ALA A 27 2.90 -11.74 -28.53
CA ALA A 27 2.39 -11.51 -27.18
C ALA A 27 1.77 -10.10 -27.05
N ASN A 28 2.39 -9.07 -27.63
CA ASN A 28 1.87 -7.70 -27.64
C ASN A 28 0.54 -7.60 -28.38
N ARG A 29 0.37 -8.33 -29.48
CA ARG A 29 -0.92 -8.40 -30.20
C ARG A 29 -1.99 -9.03 -29.32
N LEU A 30 -1.72 -10.20 -28.75
CA LEU A 30 -2.65 -10.88 -27.85
C LEU A 30 -3.04 -10.00 -26.66
N TYR A 31 -2.06 -9.33 -26.05
CA TYR A 31 -2.30 -8.41 -24.96
C TYR A 31 -3.22 -7.24 -25.39
N ARG A 32 -2.98 -6.64 -26.56
CA ARG A 32 -3.84 -5.56 -27.09
C ARG A 32 -5.26 -6.04 -27.41
N ASP A 33 -5.39 -7.29 -27.84
CA ASP A 33 -6.68 -7.93 -28.12
C ASP A 33 -7.42 -8.36 -26.85
N GLY A 34 -6.78 -8.26 -25.68
CA GLY A 34 -7.36 -8.63 -24.38
C GLY A 34 -7.13 -10.09 -23.96
N ASN A 35 -6.38 -10.85 -24.76
CA ASN A 35 -6.02 -12.24 -24.51
C ASN A 35 -4.78 -12.28 -23.60
N TYR A 36 -4.99 -11.96 -22.31
CA TYR A 36 -3.89 -11.70 -21.37
C TYR A 36 -3.20 -12.98 -20.90
N GLU A 37 -3.93 -14.09 -20.77
CA GLU A 37 -3.41 -15.40 -20.42
C GLU A 37 -2.44 -15.90 -21.52
N GLU A 38 -2.84 -15.85 -22.78
CA GLU A 38 -1.99 -16.28 -23.90
C GLU A 38 -0.80 -15.34 -24.10
N ALA A 39 -0.97 -14.04 -23.85
CA ALA A 39 0.14 -13.10 -23.84
C ALA A 39 1.15 -13.43 -22.73
N LEU A 40 0.66 -13.74 -21.51
CA LEU A 40 1.48 -14.12 -20.37
C LEU A 40 2.31 -15.39 -20.65
N GLU A 41 1.72 -16.40 -21.29
CA GLU A 41 2.44 -17.61 -21.71
C GLU A 41 3.59 -17.25 -22.65
N LEU A 42 3.33 -16.49 -23.72
CA LEU A 42 4.36 -16.12 -24.69
C LEU A 42 5.46 -15.23 -24.11
N TYR A 43 5.13 -14.29 -23.21
CA TYR A 43 6.17 -13.52 -22.51
C TYR A 43 7.00 -14.41 -21.58
N SER A 44 6.38 -15.40 -20.94
CA SER A 44 7.10 -16.33 -20.05
C SER A 44 8.04 -17.23 -20.85
N ASP A 45 7.60 -17.77 -21.98
CA ASP A 45 8.44 -18.55 -22.89
C ASP A 45 9.62 -17.72 -23.42
N ALA A 46 9.37 -16.46 -23.82
CA ALA A 46 10.43 -15.57 -24.29
C ALA A 46 11.46 -15.25 -23.19
N LEU A 47 11.04 -15.17 -21.92
CA LEU A 47 11.92 -14.98 -20.76
C LEU A 47 12.74 -16.22 -20.41
N VAL A 48 12.29 -17.44 -20.76
CA VAL A 48 13.13 -18.64 -20.61
C VAL A 48 14.38 -18.53 -21.50
N GLU A 49 14.23 -18.00 -22.71
CA GLU A 49 15.33 -17.81 -23.66
C GLU A 49 16.15 -16.54 -23.39
N ALA A 50 15.54 -15.50 -22.82
CA ALA A 50 16.18 -14.22 -22.50
C ALA A 50 15.81 -13.71 -21.09
N PRO A 51 16.34 -14.33 -20.02
CA PRO A 51 15.93 -14.06 -18.64
C PRO A 51 16.22 -12.64 -18.16
N ASP A 52 17.18 -11.95 -18.79
CA ASP A 52 17.59 -10.59 -18.41
C ASP A 52 16.93 -9.48 -19.25
N GLU A 53 16.07 -9.83 -20.23
CA GLU A 53 15.41 -8.85 -21.10
C GLU A 53 14.33 -8.07 -20.31
N LYS A 54 14.71 -6.87 -19.87
CA LYS A 54 13.90 -6.03 -18.98
C LYS A 54 12.53 -5.69 -19.56
N ARG A 55 12.44 -5.45 -20.87
CA ARG A 55 11.17 -5.15 -21.54
C ARG A 55 10.21 -6.34 -21.56
N LEU A 56 10.71 -7.56 -21.68
CA LEU A 56 9.87 -8.75 -21.56
C LEU A 56 9.31 -8.89 -20.14
N SER A 57 10.14 -8.65 -19.12
CA SER A 57 9.67 -8.61 -17.73
C SER A 57 8.59 -7.54 -17.53
N MET A 58 8.77 -6.34 -18.09
CA MET A 58 7.72 -5.29 -18.03
C MET A 58 6.42 -5.74 -18.68
N ASN A 59 6.47 -6.30 -19.89
CA ASN A 59 5.29 -6.71 -20.64
C ASN A 59 4.56 -7.87 -19.94
N ARG A 60 5.32 -8.82 -19.38
CA ARG A 60 4.79 -9.87 -18.53
C ARG A 60 4.09 -9.30 -17.29
N GLY A 61 4.71 -8.31 -16.64
CA GLY A 61 4.11 -7.59 -15.52
C GLY A 61 2.77 -6.95 -15.89
N SER A 62 2.68 -6.34 -17.08
CA SER A 62 1.44 -5.75 -17.59
C SER A 62 0.35 -6.80 -17.82
N ALA A 63 0.68 -7.96 -18.40
CA ALA A 63 -0.28 -9.05 -18.53
C ALA A 63 -0.78 -9.53 -17.16
N LEU A 64 0.14 -9.74 -16.20
CA LEU A 64 -0.20 -10.12 -14.82
C LEU A 64 -1.09 -9.09 -14.12
N TYR A 65 -0.83 -7.80 -14.34
CA TYR A 65 -1.67 -6.73 -13.82
C TYR A 65 -3.10 -6.82 -14.36
N LYS A 66 -3.28 -7.06 -15.67
CA LYS A 66 -4.60 -7.22 -16.29
C LYS A 66 -5.36 -8.43 -15.76
N LEU A 67 -4.63 -9.48 -15.41
CA LEU A 67 -5.16 -10.69 -14.78
C LEU A 67 -5.44 -10.53 -13.27
N GLY A 68 -5.19 -9.35 -12.70
CA GLY A 68 -5.39 -9.09 -11.27
C GLY A 68 -4.33 -9.72 -10.35
N GLN A 69 -3.25 -10.26 -10.91
CA GLN A 69 -2.14 -10.88 -10.18
C GLN A 69 -1.10 -9.83 -9.81
N TYR A 70 -1.51 -8.86 -8.98
CA TYR A 70 -0.72 -7.64 -8.74
C TYR A 70 0.61 -7.90 -8.02
N ASP A 71 0.69 -8.90 -7.15
CA ASP A 71 1.94 -9.30 -6.49
C ASP A 71 3.01 -9.75 -7.51
N LYS A 72 2.62 -10.62 -8.44
CA LYS A 72 3.53 -11.06 -9.51
C LYS A 72 3.83 -9.94 -10.49
N ALA A 73 2.88 -9.02 -10.72
CA ALA A 73 3.13 -7.84 -11.55
C ALA A 73 4.22 -6.95 -10.94
N GLU A 74 4.14 -6.68 -9.63
CA GLU A 74 5.17 -5.95 -8.88
C GLU A 74 6.55 -6.61 -9.05
N GLU A 75 6.66 -7.92 -8.84
CA GLU A 75 7.93 -8.66 -8.99
C GLU A 75 8.54 -8.47 -10.39
N ASN A 76 7.72 -8.57 -11.45
CA ASN A 76 8.17 -8.43 -12.82
C ASN A 76 8.59 -7.00 -13.17
N TYR A 77 7.89 -6.00 -12.62
CA TYR A 77 8.30 -4.59 -12.77
C TYR A 77 9.61 -4.31 -12.02
N ARG A 78 9.80 -4.85 -10.82
CA ARG A 78 11.05 -4.70 -10.07
C ARG A 78 12.24 -5.31 -10.80
N ALA A 79 12.05 -6.46 -11.46
CA ALA A 79 13.09 -7.09 -12.29
C ALA A 79 13.55 -6.21 -13.48
N ALA A 80 12.75 -5.21 -13.86
CA ALA A 80 13.00 -4.28 -14.94
C ALA A 80 13.54 -2.89 -14.50
N GLU A 81 13.74 -2.65 -13.19
CA GLU A 81 14.11 -1.32 -12.65
C GLU A 81 15.40 -0.73 -13.24
N THR A 82 16.30 -1.57 -13.76
CA THR A 82 17.57 -1.15 -14.35
C THR A 82 17.47 -0.75 -15.83
N VAL A 83 16.25 -0.61 -16.38
CA VAL A 83 16.08 -0.18 -17.78
C VAL A 83 16.66 1.20 -18.00
N GLU A 84 17.51 1.35 -19.03
CA GLU A 84 18.27 2.59 -19.28
C GLU A 84 17.41 3.68 -19.90
N ASP A 85 16.50 3.31 -20.80
CA ASP A 85 15.64 4.24 -21.52
C ASP A 85 14.73 4.99 -20.54
N LYS A 86 14.78 6.33 -20.62
CA LYS A 86 14.08 7.22 -19.70
C LYS A 86 12.56 7.10 -19.81
N GLU A 87 12.03 7.01 -21.02
CA GLU A 87 10.59 6.94 -21.25
C GLU A 87 10.04 5.59 -20.78
N VAL A 88 10.75 4.52 -21.11
CA VAL A 88 10.42 3.16 -20.64
C VAL A 88 10.50 3.09 -19.11
N ARG A 89 11.50 3.73 -18.48
CA ARG A 89 11.58 3.80 -17.01
C ARG A 89 10.41 4.58 -16.39
N ALA A 90 9.92 5.62 -17.06
CA ALA A 90 8.74 6.33 -16.61
C ALA A 90 7.48 5.45 -16.68
N ASP A 91 7.28 4.74 -17.80
CA ASP A 91 6.18 3.76 -17.92
C ASP A 91 6.28 2.63 -16.89
N LEU A 92 7.50 2.16 -16.61
CA LEU A 92 7.76 1.17 -15.57
C LEU A 92 7.29 1.64 -14.20
N HIS A 93 7.71 2.83 -13.77
CA HIS A 93 7.33 3.37 -12.48
C HIS A 93 5.83 3.66 -12.40
N TYR A 94 5.20 4.09 -13.50
CA TYR A 94 3.76 4.27 -13.55
C TYR A 94 3.01 2.95 -13.34
N ASN A 95 3.43 1.90 -14.04
CA ASN A 95 2.81 0.58 -13.95
C ASN A 95 3.06 -0.10 -12.61
N LEU A 96 4.26 0.06 -12.03
CA LEU A 96 4.56 -0.38 -10.66
C LEU A 96 3.65 0.33 -9.65
N GLY A 97 3.47 1.65 -9.79
CA GLY A 97 2.56 2.42 -8.95
C GLY A 97 1.12 1.91 -9.02
N ASN A 98 0.64 1.59 -10.23
CA ASN A 98 -0.69 1.01 -10.42
C ASN A 98 -0.82 -0.36 -9.72
N ALA A 99 0.15 -1.26 -9.88
CA ALA A 99 0.12 -2.57 -9.23
C ALA A 99 0.10 -2.45 -7.70
N LEU A 100 0.96 -1.60 -7.14
CA LEU A 100 1.02 -1.31 -5.71
C LEU A 100 -0.29 -0.69 -5.19
N PHE A 101 -0.90 0.22 -5.96
CA PHE A 101 -2.17 0.81 -5.60
C PHE A 101 -3.28 -0.25 -5.50
N ARG A 102 -3.34 -1.18 -6.46
CA ARG A 102 -4.33 -2.27 -6.48
C ARG A 102 -4.13 -3.28 -5.35
N GLN A 103 -2.88 -3.59 -4.99
CA GLN A 103 -2.60 -4.34 -3.75
C GLN A 103 -3.09 -3.58 -2.51
N GLY A 104 -2.87 -2.26 -2.46
CA GLY A 104 -3.42 -1.39 -1.42
C GLY A 104 -4.94 -1.47 -1.33
N GLU A 105 -5.65 -1.49 -2.46
CA GLU A 105 -7.11 -1.66 -2.50
C GLU A 105 -7.54 -3.02 -1.94
N GLN A 106 -6.88 -4.11 -2.35
CA GLN A 106 -7.19 -5.45 -1.86
C GLN A 106 -6.93 -5.59 -0.36
N LEU A 107 -5.81 -5.07 0.13
CA LEU A 107 -5.47 -5.09 1.55
C LEU A 107 -6.43 -4.24 2.38
N ALA A 108 -6.80 -3.05 1.89
CA ALA A 108 -7.74 -2.16 2.57
C ALA A 108 -9.12 -2.82 2.66
N ALA A 109 -9.59 -3.44 1.59
CA ALA A 109 -10.85 -4.19 1.58
C ALA A 109 -10.84 -5.37 2.57
N ALA A 110 -9.68 -5.98 2.79
CA ALA A 110 -9.47 -7.03 3.80
C ALA A 110 -9.25 -6.50 5.22
N GLY A 111 -9.30 -5.17 5.45
CA GLY A 111 -8.99 -4.55 6.74
C GLY A 111 -7.53 -4.71 7.17
N ASN A 112 -6.63 -5.00 6.23
CA ASN A 112 -5.22 -5.24 6.55
C ASN A 112 -4.46 -3.90 6.65
N PRO A 113 -3.80 -3.61 7.79
CA PRO A 113 -3.06 -2.35 7.98
C PRO A 113 -1.88 -2.15 7.01
N ALA A 114 -1.40 -3.22 6.36
CA ALA A 114 -0.38 -3.12 5.32
C ALA A 114 -0.84 -2.34 4.08
N ALA A 115 -2.16 -2.09 3.92
CA ALA A 115 -2.70 -1.28 2.85
C ALA A 115 -2.05 0.11 2.77
N THR A 116 -1.84 0.76 3.92
CA THR A 116 -1.20 2.09 3.99
C THR A 116 0.21 2.06 3.39
N GLN A 117 0.99 1.01 3.66
CA GLN A 117 2.34 0.85 3.13
C GLN A 117 2.32 0.64 1.61
N LYS A 118 1.35 -0.12 1.08
CA LYS A 118 1.19 -0.30 -0.37
C LYS A 118 0.79 1.00 -1.07
N TYR A 119 -0.10 1.79 -0.49
CA TYR A 119 -0.42 3.11 -1.06
C TYR A 119 0.76 4.09 -0.98
N GLN A 120 1.57 4.06 0.09
CA GLN A 120 2.80 4.85 0.18
C GLN A 120 3.79 4.47 -0.94
N ALA A 121 4.02 3.17 -1.15
CA ALA A 121 4.88 2.68 -2.22
C ALA A 121 4.33 3.04 -3.63
N ALA A 122 3.00 3.04 -3.79
CA ALA A 122 2.36 3.51 -5.02
C ALA A 122 2.64 5.00 -5.26
N SER A 123 2.46 5.84 -4.25
CA SER A 123 2.80 7.28 -4.30
C SER A 123 4.25 7.51 -4.71
N GLU A 124 5.20 6.79 -4.12
CA GLU A 124 6.63 6.90 -4.48
C GLU A 124 6.87 6.56 -5.96
N SER A 125 6.19 5.53 -6.48
CA SER A 125 6.33 5.12 -7.87
C SER A 125 5.73 6.16 -8.83
N TYR A 126 4.60 6.77 -8.48
CA TYR A 126 4.05 7.90 -9.26
C TYR A 126 4.95 9.13 -9.21
N ILE A 127 5.57 9.44 -8.06
CA ILE A 127 6.55 10.53 -7.96
C ILE A 127 7.73 10.26 -8.91
N ARG A 128 8.29 9.05 -8.93
CA ARG A 128 9.35 8.69 -9.89
C ARG A 128 8.91 8.81 -11.35
N THR A 129 7.64 8.56 -11.63
CA THR A 129 7.07 8.80 -12.97
C THR A 129 7.10 10.29 -13.30
N LEU A 130 6.69 11.15 -12.37
CA LEU A 130 6.64 12.60 -12.54
C LEU A 130 8.03 13.25 -12.58
N ASP A 131 9.02 12.68 -11.89
CA ASP A 131 10.42 13.09 -12.00
C ASP A 131 10.95 12.92 -13.43
N LEU A 132 10.48 11.89 -14.14
CA LEU A 132 10.86 11.60 -15.52
C LEU A 132 9.97 12.31 -16.54
N ARG A 133 8.66 12.34 -16.28
CA ARG A 133 7.59 12.97 -17.09
C ARG A 133 6.72 13.89 -16.21
N PRO A 134 7.12 15.15 -15.99
CA PRO A 134 6.40 16.08 -15.11
C PRO A 134 4.96 16.42 -15.54
N ASN A 135 4.66 16.25 -16.84
CA ASN A 135 3.35 16.55 -17.43
C ASN A 135 2.44 15.32 -17.54
N ASP A 136 2.78 14.20 -16.90
CA ASP A 136 1.95 13.00 -16.92
C ASP A 136 0.71 13.18 -16.02
N MET A 137 -0.41 13.53 -16.64
CA MET A 137 -1.68 13.79 -15.94
C MET A 137 -2.25 12.56 -15.24
N ASP A 138 -2.00 11.36 -15.77
CA ASP A 138 -2.52 10.14 -15.18
C ASP A 138 -1.72 9.77 -13.92
N ALA A 139 -0.40 9.98 -13.91
CA ALA A 139 0.42 9.84 -12.71
C ALA A 139 0.05 10.86 -11.63
N LYS A 140 -0.21 12.14 -11.99
CA LYS A 140 -0.69 13.15 -11.04
C LYS A 140 -2.00 12.74 -10.38
N TYR A 141 -2.97 12.30 -11.19
CA TYR A 141 -4.26 11.84 -10.69
C TYR A 141 -4.12 10.64 -9.75
N ASN A 142 -3.33 9.63 -10.15
CA ASN A 142 -3.15 8.43 -9.34
C ASN A 142 -2.38 8.71 -8.04
N LEU A 143 -1.42 9.64 -8.06
CA LEU A 143 -0.75 10.13 -6.86
C LEU A 143 -1.77 10.74 -5.89
N GLN A 144 -2.62 11.65 -6.36
CA GLN A 144 -3.68 12.25 -5.52
C GLN A 144 -4.59 11.18 -4.91
N LEU A 145 -4.96 10.17 -5.69
CA LEU A 145 -5.81 9.08 -5.23
C LEU A 145 -5.11 8.24 -4.15
N ALA A 146 -3.83 7.91 -4.33
CA ALA A 146 -3.04 7.19 -3.32
C ALA A 146 -2.96 7.97 -1.99
N HIS A 147 -2.73 9.28 -2.05
CA HIS A 147 -2.74 10.13 -0.85
C HIS A 147 -4.11 10.18 -0.17
N ARG A 148 -5.19 10.28 -0.94
CA ARG A 148 -6.55 10.23 -0.40
C ARG A 148 -6.80 8.93 0.37
N ARG A 149 -6.40 7.79 -0.20
CA ARG A 149 -6.53 6.48 0.47
C ARG A 149 -5.75 6.40 1.78
N ILE A 150 -4.53 6.92 1.81
CA ILE A 150 -3.71 6.98 3.03
C ILE A 150 -4.41 7.80 4.12
N GLU A 151 -4.93 8.98 3.78
CA GLU A 151 -5.62 9.84 4.75
C GLU A 151 -6.96 9.25 5.21
N GLU A 152 -7.70 8.58 4.32
CA GLU A 152 -8.92 7.84 4.67
C GLU A 152 -8.62 6.74 5.70
N LEU A 153 -7.60 5.90 5.45
CA LEU A 153 -7.20 4.83 6.37
C LEU A 153 -6.71 5.37 7.71
N LYS A 154 -5.96 6.47 7.71
CA LYS A 154 -5.49 7.12 8.94
C LYS A 154 -6.65 7.64 9.79
N LYS A 155 -7.64 8.27 9.17
CA LYS A 155 -8.86 8.73 9.87
C LYS A 155 -9.66 7.57 10.43
N GLN A 156 -9.78 6.47 9.67
CA GLN A 156 -10.45 5.26 10.15
C GLN A 156 -9.75 4.67 11.39
N GLN A 157 -8.42 4.58 11.38
CA GLN A 157 -7.65 4.11 12.53
C GLN A 157 -7.83 5.02 13.75
N GLN A 158 -7.73 6.33 13.59
CA GLN A 158 -7.96 7.28 14.70
C GLN A 158 -9.38 7.18 15.27
N ASN A 159 -10.39 6.99 14.42
CA ASN A 159 -11.76 6.82 14.87
C ASN A 159 -11.95 5.51 15.65
N GLN A 160 -11.31 4.43 15.22
CA GLN A 160 -11.32 3.15 15.94
C GLN A 160 -10.64 3.28 17.31
N GLU A 161 -9.45 3.91 17.38
CA GLU A 161 -8.74 4.17 18.64
C GLU A 161 -9.59 5.02 19.60
N ASN A 162 -10.25 6.06 19.09
CA ASN A 162 -11.12 6.91 19.90
C ASN A 162 -12.37 6.16 20.42
N GLN A 163 -12.95 5.28 19.61
CA GLN A 163 -14.07 4.44 20.04
C GLN A 163 -13.65 3.46 21.13
N GLN A 164 -12.51 2.80 20.95
CA GLN A 164 -11.96 1.86 21.93
C GLN A 164 -11.63 2.56 23.26
N ASN A 165 -10.94 3.71 23.21
CA ASN A 165 -10.65 4.52 24.39
C ASN A 165 -11.91 4.97 25.13
N ASN A 166 -12.99 5.30 24.41
CA ASN A 166 -14.26 5.69 25.03
C ASN A 166 -14.98 4.50 25.66
N GLN A 167 -14.86 3.31 25.08
CA GLN A 167 -15.42 2.08 25.63
C GLN A 167 -14.66 1.66 26.90
N ASP A 168 -13.32 1.66 26.86
CA ASP A 168 -12.47 1.37 28.02
C ASP A 168 -12.75 2.33 29.18
N LYS A 169 -12.97 3.63 28.89
CA LYS A 169 -13.37 4.62 29.90
C LYS A 169 -14.73 4.31 30.52
N LYS A 170 -15.71 3.87 29.73
CA LYS A 170 -17.04 3.48 30.25
C LYS A 170 -16.92 2.26 31.15
N ASP A 171 -16.20 1.23 30.72
CA ASP A 171 -16.01 0.00 31.49
C ASP A 171 -15.27 0.28 32.80
N ARG A 172 -14.25 1.14 32.77
CA ARG A 172 -13.51 1.56 33.97
C ARG A 172 -14.36 2.38 34.95
N ASN A 173 -15.24 3.24 34.43
CA ASN A 173 -16.18 4.00 35.26
C ASN A 173 -17.23 3.09 35.89
N GLN A 174 -17.72 2.10 35.14
CA GLN A 174 -18.69 1.12 35.65
C GLN A 174 -18.07 0.25 36.75
N GLN A 175 -16.85 -0.26 36.55
CA GLN A 175 -16.12 -0.98 37.60
C GLN A 175 -15.89 -0.15 38.86
N GLN A 176 -15.56 1.14 38.74
CA GLN A 176 -15.41 2.01 39.91
C GLN A 176 -16.75 2.23 40.63
N GLN A 177 -17.85 2.29 39.90
CA GLN A 177 -19.17 2.46 40.49
C GLN A 177 -19.61 1.19 41.23
N ASP A 178 -19.34 0.00 40.66
CA ASP A 178 -19.59 -1.29 41.29
C ASP A 178 -18.72 -1.49 42.55
N GLN A 179 -17.44 -1.10 42.52
CA GLN A 179 -16.57 -1.10 43.70
C GLN A 179 -17.11 -0.22 44.82
N LYS A 180 -17.54 1.01 44.52
CA LYS A 180 -18.12 1.90 45.53
C LYS A 180 -19.40 1.33 46.14
N GLN A 181 -20.25 0.67 45.35
CA GLN A 181 -21.43 -0.01 45.90
C GLN A 181 -21.08 -1.20 46.79
N GLN A 182 -20.04 -1.96 46.45
CA GLN A 182 -19.56 -3.06 47.30
C GLN A 182 -18.95 -2.54 48.62
N GLU A 183 -18.17 -1.46 48.57
CA GLU A 183 -17.62 -0.81 49.77
C GLU A 183 -18.74 -0.29 50.68
N GLN A 184 -19.75 0.38 50.13
CA GLN A 184 -20.92 0.84 50.90
C GLN A 184 -21.69 -0.31 51.56
N LYS A 185 -21.93 -1.41 50.82
CA LYS A 185 -22.57 -2.60 51.41
C LYS A 185 -21.73 -3.21 52.53
N GLY A 186 -20.40 -3.27 52.35
CA GLY A 186 -19.50 -3.77 53.39
C GLY A 186 -19.43 -2.86 54.62
N GLU A 187 -19.55 -1.54 54.45
CA GLU A 187 -19.66 -0.59 55.56
C GLU A 187 -21.00 -0.69 56.31
N ASP A 188 -22.11 -0.87 55.59
CA ASP A 188 -23.43 -1.06 56.21
C ASP A 188 -23.52 -2.40 56.96
N GLU A 189 -22.93 -3.47 56.41
CA GLU A 189 -22.80 -4.76 57.11
C GLU A 189 -21.92 -4.64 58.36
N LYS A 190 -20.81 -3.90 58.30
CA LYS A 190 -19.97 -3.60 59.48
C LYS A 190 -20.71 -2.76 60.52
N LYS A 191 -21.48 -1.75 60.11
CA LYS A 191 -22.29 -0.95 61.05
C LYS A 191 -23.36 -1.77 61.73
N ASN A 192 -24.01 -2.69 61.02
CA ASN A 192 -24.96 -3.62 61.63
C ASN A 192 -24.28 -4.61 62.59
N GLN A 193 -23.06 -5.08 62.29
CA GLN A 193 -22.29 -5.90 63.23
C GLN A 193 -21.76 -5.09 64.44
N GLU A 194 -21.37 -3.83 64.25
CA GLU A 194 -20.94 -2.95 65.34
C GLU A 194 -22.10 -2.51 66.24
N GLN A 195 -23.34 -2.43 65.71
CA GLN A 195 -24.54 -2.24 66.53
C GLN A 195 -24.91 -3.47 67.37
N ASP A 196 -24.56 -4.68 66.92
CA ASP A 196 -24.66 -5.90 67.73
C ASP A 196 -23.45 -6.10 68.68
N THR A 197 -22.38 -5.32 68.53
CA THR A 197 -21.14 -5.47 69.31
C THR A 197 -20.69 -4.21 70.05
N GLN A 198 -21.63 -3.36 70.48
CA GLN A 198 -21.35 -2.36 71.53
C GLN A 198 -21.23 -3.03 72.92
N ASN A 199 -20.22 -3.88 73.04
CA ASN A 199 -19.47 -4.13 74.26
C ASN A 199 -18.11 -4.70 73.84
N GLN A 200 -17.13 -3.81 73.60
CA GLN A 200 -15.68 -3.95 73.84
C GLN A 200 -14.81 -3.21 72.80
N GLU A 201 -14.10 -2.22 73.34
CA GLU A 201 -12.70 -1.81 73.07
C GLU A 201 -12.19 -1.36 71.68
N SER A 202 -11.72 -0.10 71.68
CA SER A 202 -10.40 0.40 71.30
C SER A 202 -9.55 -0.33 70.25
N GLY A 203 -9.30 0.40 69.15
CA GLY A 203 -7.97 0.60 68.57
C GLY A 203 -7.65 -0.16 67.27
N ARG A 204 -7.36 0.58 66.19
CA ARG A 204 -6.14 0.41 65.34
C ARG A 204 -6.14 1.30 64.09
N ASP A 205 -4.93 1.79 63.80
CA ASP A 205 -4.47 2.38 62.54
C ASP A 205 -4.90 1.61 61.29
N GLN A 206 -5.07 2.32 60.17
CA GLN A 206 -4.60 1.80 58.88
C GLN A 206 -4.34 2.88 57.81
N GLN A 207 -3.08 2.89 57.40
CA GLN A 207 -2.50 3.55 56.24
C GLN A 207 -2.85 2.72 54.97
N LYS A 208 -3.36 3.35 53.91
CA LYS A 208 -3.35 2.77 52.55
C LYS A 208 -3.05 3.85 51.50
N LYS A 209 -1.80 3.84 51.02
CA LYS A 209 -1.41 4.49 49.76
C LYS A 209 -1.82 3.56 48.62
N GLN A 210 -2.57 4.08 47.66
CA GLN A 210 -2.80 3.44 46.36
C GLN A 210 -1.84 4.05 45.36
N ASP A 211 -0.90 3.23 44.90
CA ASP A 211 -0.04 3.49 43.77
C ASP A 211 -0.84 3.18 42.49
N ARG A 212 -1.06 4.17 41.63
CA ARG A 212 -1.73 4.01 40.34
C ARG A 212 -0.69 4.26 39.26
N GLY A 213 -0.08 3.18 38.78
CA GLY A 213 0.77 3.22 37.58
C GLY A 213 -0.06 3.66 36.38
N GLU A 214 0.34 4.77 35.77
CA GLU A 214 -0.14 5.21 34.47
C GLU A 214 0.70 4.48 33.40
N ASP A 215 0.11 3.47 32.76
CA ASP A 215 0.68 2.89 31.54
C ASP A 215 0.51 3.91 30.39
N GLU A 216 1.60 4.61 30.06
CA GLU A 216 1.69 5.41 28.84
C GLU A 216 1.70 4.49 27.60
N PRO A 217 0.91 4.80 26.55
CA PRO A 217 1.00 4.09 25.28
C PRO A 217 2.37 4.33 24.63
N GLN A 218 3.07 3.26 24.27
CA GLN A 218 4.38 3.34 23.63
C GLN A 218 4.36 4.20 22.35
N PRO A 219 5.29 5.16 22.19
CA PRO A 219 5.38 5.99 21.00
C PRO A 219 5.90 5.17 19.82
N GLN A 220 5.18 5.22 18.69
CA GLN A 220 5.67 4.70 17.42
C GLN A 220 7.02 5.33 17.04
N PRO A 221 7.94 4.61 16.38
CA PRO A 221 9.31 5.06 16.16
C PRO A 221 9.35 6.37 15.35
N ARG A 222 9.95 7.42 15.93
CA ARG A 222 10.08 8.78 15.36
C ARG A 222 10.62 8.80 13.91
N SER A 223 11.41 7.80 13.51
CA SER A 223 12.00 7.71 12.17
C SER A 223 11.01 7.32 11.07
N ARG A 224 9.97 6.52 11.37
CA ARG A 224 8.91 6.19 10.39
C ARG A 224 8.00 7.40 10.17
N ARG A 225 7.56 8.01 11.26
CA ARG A 225 6.71 9.21 11.23
C ARG A 225 7.36 10.36 10.45
N ALA A 226 8.67 10.58 10.62
CA ALA A 226 9.41 11.59 9.87
C ALA A 226 9.48 11.33 8.36
N LYS A 227 9.59 10.06 7.92
CA LYS A 227 9.58 9.71 6.50
C LYS A 227 8.18 9.90 5.89
N GLU A 228 7.14 9.47 6.60
CA GLU A 228 5.75 9.64 6.19
C GLU A 228 5.38 11.12 6.07
N ASP A 229 5.78 11.95 7.04
CA ASP A 229 5.53 13.39 7.02
C ASP A 229 6.29 14.08 5.88
N MET A 230 7.51 13.61 5.54
CA MET A 230 8.27 14.15 4.41
C MET A 230 7.62 13.82 3.06
N GLN A 231 7.20 12.57 2.87
CA GLN A 231 6.50 12.13 1.67
C GLN A 231 5.16 12.83 1.52
N LYS A 232 4.41 12.99 2.61
CA LYS A 232 3.19 13.79 2.65
C LYS A 232 3.45 15.23 2.20
N LYS A 233 4.47 15.90 2.73
CA LYS A 233 4.82 17.27 2.33
C LYS A 233 5.33 17.38 0.89
N GLN A 234 6.01 16.36 0.37
CA GLN A 234 6.41 16.34 -1.04
C GLN A 234 5.19 16.19 -1.93
N ALA A 235 4.29 15.29 -1.60
CA ALA A 235 3.06 15.09 -2.35
C ALA A 235 2.09 16.26 -2.24
N GLU A 236 1.92 16.87 -1.06
CA GLU A 236 1.13 18.09 -0.89
C GLU A 236 1.72 19.23 -1.72
N ARG A 237 3.05 19.39 -1.75
CA ARG A 237 3.71 20.37 -2.62
C ARG A 237 3.51 20.07 -4.10
N LEU A 238 3.57 18.81 -4.51
CA LEU A 238 3.29 18.42 -5.89
C LEU A 238 1.81 18.66 -6.23
N LEU A 239 0.89 18.30 -5.34
CA LEU A 239 -0.54 18.56 -5.51
C LEU A 239 -0.84 20.06 -5.59
N GLU A 240 -0.17 20.88 -4.77
CA GLU A 240 -0.26 22.34 -4.81
C GLU A 240 0.35 22.89 -6.12
N GLN A 241 1.53 22.39 -6.51
CA GLN A 241 2.19 22.73 -7.76
C GLN A 241 1.34 22.38 -8.99
N TYR A 242 0.46 21.39 -8.86
CA TYR A 242 -0.47 20.94 -9.89
C TYR A 242 -1.93 21.26 -9.55
N ALA A 243 -2.20 22.18 -8.62
CA ALA A 243 -3.55 22.52 -8.20
C ALA A 243 -4.35 23.18 -9.35
N ASP A 244 -3.67 23.93 -10.22
CA ASP A 244 -4.25 24.49 -11.45
C ASP A 244 -4.73 23.40 -12.41
N ASP A 245 -4.05 22.24 -12.42
CA ASP A 245 -4.48 21.05 -13.17
C ASP A 245 -5.60 20.28 -12.44
N ALA A 246 -5.80 20.50 -11.12
CA ALA A 246 -6.76 19.75 -10.31
C ALA A 246 -8.22 20.02 -10.70
N ASP A 247 -8.51 21.23 -11.18
CA ASP A 247 -9.81 21.55 -11.78
C ASP A 247 -10.06 20.77 -13.08
N ASP A 248 -9.01 20.48 -13.85
CA ASP A 248 -9.06 19.60 -15.01
C ASP A 248 -9.12 18.11 -14.63
N LEU A 249 -8.54 17.73 -13.47
CA LEU A 249 -8.64 16.37 -12.91
C LEU A 249 -10.05 16.05 -12.37
N ASN A 250 -10.79 17.05 -11.89
CA ASN A 250 -12.16 16.91 -11.36
C ASN A 250 -13.27 16.99 -12.43
N LYS A 251 -12.95 17.42 -13.66
CA LYS A 251 -13.92 17.35 -14.77
C LYS A 251 -14.22 15.89 -15.07
N PRO A 252 -15.50 15.49 -15.25
CA PRO A 252 -15.84 14.15 -15.67
C PRO A 252 -15.19 13.89 -17.03
N ARG A 253 -14.05 13.19 -17.03
CA ARG A 253 -13.43 12.66 -18.24
C ARG A 253 -14.51 11.84 -18.95
N LYS A 254 -14.95 12.29 -20.13
CA LYS A 254 -15.93 11.59 -21.00
C LYS A 254 -15.62 10.10 -20.94
N LYS A 255 -16.42 9.34 -20.18
CA LYS A 255 -16.16 7.94 -19.76
C LYS A 255 -14.67 7.59 -19.84
N ALA A 256 -13.88 8.07 -18.88
CA ALA A 256 -12.65 7.39 -18.53
C ALA A 256 -13.04 5.95 -18.19
N ARG A 257 -12.80 5.05 -19.16
CA ARG A 257 -12.84 3.61 -19.02
C ARG A 257 -12.30 3.27 -17.62
N ALA A 258 -13.20 2.85 -16.72
CA ALA A 258 -12.90 2.50 -15.34
C ALA A 258 -11.67 1.61 -15.29
N LEU A 259 -10.62 2.00 -14.52
CA LEU A 259 -9.50 1.18 -13.96
C LEU A 259 -9.07 -0.12 -14.68
N GLY A 260 -9.28 -0.26 -15.98
CA GLY A 260 -9.36 -1.58 -16.62
C GLY A 260 -9.53 -1.53 -18.14
N ALA A 261 -9.36 -0.35 -18.73
CA ALA A 261 -9.83 -0.17 -20.08
C ALA A 261 -8.95 0.95 -20.70
N ALA A 262 -7.80 0.49 -21.19
CA ALA A 262 -6.67 1.29 -21.65
C ALA A 262 -7.06 2.19 -22.83
N ARG A 263 -6.67 3.47 -22.83
CA ARG A 263 -6.38 4.15 -24.10
C ARG A 263 -5.26 3.36 -24.80
N PRO A 264 -5.20 3.31 -26.14
CA PRO A 264 -4.21 2.51 -26.84
C PRO A 264 -2.84 2.86 -26.26
N GLU A 265 -2.21 1.85 -25.67
CA GLU A 265 -0.88 1.96 -25.09
C GLU A 265 0.02 2.59 -26.15
N LYS A 266 0.71 3.67 -25.76
CA LYS A 266 1.69 4.35 -26.60
C LYS A 266 2.57 3.28 -27.23
N ASP A 267 2.62 3.29 -28.57
CA ASP A 267 3.20 2.22 -29.37
C ASP A 267 4.60 1.83 -28.86
N TRP A 268 4.72 0.55 -28.54
CA TRP A 268 5.97 -0.19 -28.42
C TRP A 268 5.86 -1.48 -29.24
#